data_AF-A0A355L7P1-F1
#
_entry.id   AF-A0A355L7P1-F1
#
_cell.length_a   1.000
_cell.length_b   1.000
_cell.length_c   1.000
_cell.angle_alpha   90.00
_cell.angle_beta   90.00
_cell.angle_gamma   90.00
#
_symmetry.space_group_name_H-M   'P 1'
#
loop_
_entity.id
_entity.type
_entity.pdbx_description
1 polymer ?
#
loop_
_entity_poly.entity_id
_entity_poly.type
_entity_poly.pdbx_seq_one_letter_code
_entity_poly.pdbx_strand_id
1 'polypeptide(L)'
;MDKNNFSTFLRNNINDTFWDNYIELVRNEMIPYQLMALNDEIDGAPKSYCLENFKKAAITIQKINNNERIEIYPVDRWEYKEN
;
A
#
# COMPACT_ATOMS: atom_id res chain seq x y z
N MET A 1 0.09 -23.20 11.75
CA MET A 1 0.44 -21.77 11.74
C MET A 1 1.75 -21.55 12.50
N ASP A 2 2.76 -20.95 11.87
CA ASP A 2 4.02 -20.61 12.58
C ASP A 2 3.83 -19.29 13.34
N LYS A 3 3.68 -19.41 14.67
CA LYS A 3 3.38 -18.29 15.57
C LYS A 3 4.55 -17.31 15.70
N ASN A 4 5.77 -17.73 15.38
CA ASN A 4 6.96 -16.87 15.45
C ASN A 4 6.99 -15.79 14.37
N ASN A 5 6.23 -15.99 13.28
CA ASN A 5 6.17 -15.05 12.16
C ASN A 5 5.04 -14.00 12.33
N PHE A 6 4.27 -14.02 13.44
CA PHE A 6 3.21 -13.04 13.70
C PHE A 6 3.70 -11.95 14.63
N SER A 7 3.24 -10.71 14.39
CA SER A 7 3.38 -9.66 15.39
C SER A 7 2.68 -10.09 16.67
N THR A 8 3.34 -9.93 17.81
CA THR A 8 2.81 -10.19 19.16
C THR A 8 1.62 -9.29 19.55
N PHE A 9 1.19 -8.39 18.66
CA PHE A 9 0.09 -7.45 18.89
C PHE A 9 -1.28 -8.14 19.00
N LEU A 10 -1.48 -9.30 18.36
CA LEU A 10 -2.71 -10.07 18.54
C LEU A 10 -2.68 -10.75 19.92
N ARG A 11 -3.28 -10.07 20.92
CA ARG A 11 -3.39 -10.59 22.29
C ARG A 11 -4.17 -11.90 22.40
N ASN A 12 -5.00 -12.21 21.42
CA ASN A 12 -5.83 -13.42 21.41
C ASN A 12 -5.26 -14.42 20.41
N ASN A 13 -4.76 -15.55 20.91
CA ASN A 13 -4.33 -16.66 20.09
C ASN A 13 -5.55 -17.31 19.45
N ILE A 14 -5.78 -17.08 18.16
CA ILE A 14 -6.62 -17.96 17.35
C ILE A 14 -5.89 -19.32 17.30
N ASN A 15 -6.60 -20.39 17.62
CA ASN A 15 -6.00 -21.72 17.76
C ASN A 15 -6.96 -22.77 17.19
N ASP A 16 -7.25 -22.62 15.90
CA ASP A 16 -8.05 -23.57 15.15
C ASP A 16 -7.54 -23.67 13.71
N THR A 17 -7.70 -24.86 13.12
CA THR A 17 -7.18 -25.16 11.79
C THR A 17 -7.90 -24.38 10.69
N PHE A 18 -9.16 -23.99 10.90
CA PHE A 18 -9.92 -23.30 9.86
C PHE A 18 -9.37 -21.91 9.61
N TRP A 19 -9.24 -21.08 10.66
CA TRP A 19 -8.73 -19.72 10.53
C TRP A 19 -7.22 -19.68 10.31
N ASP A 20 -6.45 -20.59 10.92
CA ASP A 20 -5.00 -20.68 10.71
C ASP A 20 -4.65 -20.76 9.22
N ASN A 21 -5.43 -21.52 8.43
CA ASN A 21 -5.19 -21.65 6.99
C ASN A 21 -5.40 -20.32 6.23
N TYR A 22 -6.46 -19.57 6.55
CA TYR A 22 -6.72 -18.28 5.92
C TYR A 22 -5.71 -17.22 6.35
N ILE A 23 -5.29 -17.24 7.61
CA ILE A 23 -4.30 -16.29 8.12
C ILE A 23 -2.96 -16.52 7.40
N GLU A 24 -2.54 -17.77 7.22
CA GLU A 24 -1.32 -18.09 6.45
C GLU A 24 -1.46 -17.74 4.96
N LEU A 25 -2.62 -17.94 4.34
CA LEU A 25 -2.89 -17.48 2.98
C LEU A 25 -2.75 -15.96 2.85
N VAL A 26 -3.36 -15.21 3.78
CA VAL A 26 -3.29 -13.74 3.77
C VAL A 26 -1.84 -13.28 3.92
N ARG A 27 -1.08 -13.88 4.84
CA ARG A 27 0.31 -13.53 5.06
C ARG A 27 1.19 -13.83 3.84
N ASN A 28 1.15 -15.07 3.36
CA ASN A 28 2.17 -15.57 2.45
C ASN A 28 1.87 -15.20 0.99
N GLU A 29 0.60 -15.01 0.65
CA GLU A 29 0.18 -14.72 -0.72
C GLU A 29 -0.45 -13.34 -0.85
N MET A 30 -1.50 -13.05 -0.05
CA MET A 30 -2.32 -11.85 -0.26
C MET A 30 -1.56 -10.56 0.03
N ILE A 31 -0.88 -10.47 1.19
CA ILE A 31 -0.14 -9.26 1.58
C ILE A 31 1.00 -8.96 0.60
N PRO A 32 1.86 -9.92 0.20
CA PRO A 32 2.89 -9.69 -0.81
C PRO A 32 2.32 -9.20 -2.14
N TYR A 33 1.26 -9.85 -2.63
CA TYR A 33 0.59 -9.42 -3.86
C TYR A 33 0.04 -7.99 -3.76
N GLN A 34 -0.65 -7.66 -2.66
CA GLN A 34 -1.17 -6.30 -2.43
C GLN A 34 -0.04 -5.27 -2.33
N LEU A 35 1.09 -5.61 -1.71
CA LEU A 35 2.24 -4.72 -1.66
C LEU A 35 2.81 -4.45 -3.06
N MET A 36 2.93 -5.47 -3.91
CA MET A 36 3.34 -5.29 -5.31
C MET A 36 2.34 -4.43 -6.08
N ALA A 37 1.04 -4.64 -5.88
CA ALA A 37 -0.02 -3.85 -6.52
C ALA A 37 0.07 -2.36 -6.12
N LEU A 38 0.31 -2.07 -4.84
CA LEU A 38 0.46 -0.70 -4.33
C LEU A 38 1.75 -0.01 -4.83
N ASN A 39 2.76 -0.79 -5.20
CA ASN A 39 4.00 -0.33 -5.83
C ASN A 39 3.94 -0.31 -7.37
N ASP A 40 2.81 -0.67 -7.97
CA ASP A 40 2.65 -0.78 -9.44
C ASP A 40 3.63 -1.79 -10.09
N GLU A 41 4.02 -2.85 -9.37
CA GLU A 41 5.00 -3.85 -9.82
C GLU A 41 4.38 -5.08 -10.52
N ILE A 42 3.06 -5.08 -10.73
CA ILE A 42 2.34 -6.19 -11.36
C ILE A 42 2.11 -5.89 -12.84
N ASP A 43 2.74 -6.67 -13.70
CA ASP A 43 2.59 -6.52 -15.15
C ASP A 43 1.15 -6.78 -15.61
N GLY A 44 0.66 -5.96 -16.54
CA GLY A 44 -0.70 -6.01 -17.07
C GLY A 44 -1.81 -5.59 -16.11
N ALA A 45 -1.52 -5.30 -14.83
CA ALA A 45 -2.51 -4.78 -13.89
C ALA A 45 -2.68 -3.25 -14.06
N PRO A 46 -3.89 -2.70 -13.85
CA PRO A 46 -4.06 -1.26 -13.70
C PRO A 46 -3.21 -0.72 -12.54
N LYS A 47 -2.54 0.41 -12.76
CA LYS A 47 -1.72 1.05 -11.73
C LYS A 47 -2.58 1.58 -10.59
N SER A 48 -2.13 1.33 -9.36
CA SER A 48 -2.67 1.87 -8.12
C SER A 48 -2.21 3.30 -7.86
N TYR A 49 -0.96 3.64 -8.21
CA TYR A 49 -0.30 4.91 -7.88
C TYR A 49 -0.23 5.25 -6.38
N CYS A 50 -0.61 4.33 -5.48
CA CYS A 50 -0.79 4.64 -4.07
C CYS A 50 0.49 5.14 -3.41
N LEU A 51 1.57 4.36 -3.47
CA LEU A 51 2.84 4.74 -2.85
C LEU A 51 3.49 5.91 -3.58
N GLU A 52 3.30 6.02 -4.89
CA GLU A 52 3.77 7.16 -5.67
C GLU A 52 3.10 8.47 -5.26
N ASN A 53 1.78 8.44 -5.00
CA ASN A 53 1.04 9.60 -4.50
C ASN A 53 1.58 10.09 -3.15
N PHE A 54 1.91 9.17 -2.23
CA PHE A 54 2.53 9.55 -0.96
C PHE A 54 3.92 10.18 -1.14
N LYS A 55 4.74 9.65 -2.06
CA LYS A 55 6.05 10.26 -2.40
C LYS A 55 5.88 11.66 -2.98
N LYS A 56 4.97 11.84 -3.95
CA LYS A 56 4.65 13.15 -4.55
C LYS A 56 4.12 14.14 -3.51
N ALA A 57 3.28 13.69 -2.59
CA ALA A 57 2.79 14.52 -1.49
C ALA A 57 3.93 14.97 -0.57
N ALA A 58 4.87 14.07 -0.21
CA ALA A 58 6.03 14.42 0.61
C ALA A 58 6.92 15.48 -0.06
N ILE A 59 7.19 15.33 -1.36
CA ILE A 59 7.94 16.33 -2.15
C ILE A 59 7.19 17.66 -2.20
N THR A 60 5.87 17.63 -2.37
CA THR A 60 5.03 18.82 -2.41
C THR A 60 5.09 19.57 -1.08
N ILE A 61 5.02 18.86 0.05
CA ILE A 61 5.17 19.45 1.39
C ILE A 61 6.56 20.09 1.54
N GLN A 62 7.62 19.45 1.05
CA GLN A 62 8.97 20.02 1.09
C GLN A 62 9.07 21.33 0.29
N LYS A 63 8.49 21.38 -0.91
CA LYS A 63 8.45 22.59 -1.75
C LYS A 63 7.71 23.74 -1.06
N ILE A 64 6.57 23.44 -0.43
CA ILE A 64 5.81 24.42 0.35
C ILE A 64 6.68 25.01 1.47
N ASN A 65 7.41 24.18 2.20
CA ASN A 65 8.30 24.61 3.28
C ASN A 65 9.47 25.48 2.78
N ASN A 66 9.89 25.28 1.54
CA ASN A 66 10.94 26.07 0.89
C ASN A 66 10.40 27.36 0.20
N ASN A 67 9.10 27.67 0.36
CA ASN A 67 8.42 28.76 -0.34
C ASN A 67 8.50 28.65 -1.88
N GLU A 68 8.63 27.44 -2.41
CA GLU A 68 8.64 27.17 -3.85
C GLU A 68 7.22 27.13 -4.41
N ARG A 69 7.07 27.43 -5.71
CA ARG A 69 5.77 27.31 -6.39
C ARG A 69 5.43 25.83 -6.59
N ILE A 70 4.22 25.45 -6.18
CA ILE A 70 3.67 24.12 -6.40
C ILE A 70 2.66 24.12 -7.56
N GLU A 71 2.58 22.98 -8.25
CA GLU A 71 1.56 22.72 -9.25
C GLU A 71 0.31 22.19 -8.55
N ILE A 72 -0.84 22.80 -8.83
CA ILE A 72 -2.13 22.39 -8.27
C ILE A 72 -2.88 21.68 -9.37
N TYR A 73 -3.04 20.37 -9.20
CA TYR A 73 -3.88 19.57 -10.08
C TYR A 73 -5.35 19.80 -9.73
N PRO A 74 -6.25 19.83 -10.73
CA PRO A 74 -7.67 19.95 -10.47
C PRO A 74 -8.18 18.70 -9.71
N VAL A 75 -9.41 18.75 -9.18
CA VAL A 75 -10.04 17.64 -8.43
C VAL A 75 -11.29 17.11 -9.15
N ASP A 76 -11.38 17.37 -10.46
CA ASP A 76 -12.53 17.02 -11.30
C ASP A 76 -12.45 15.61 -11.88
N ARG A 77 -11.30 14.94 -11.77
CA ARG A 77 -11.09 13.56 -12.22
C ARG A 77 -10.54 12.68 -11.12
N TRP A 78 -10.89 11.40 -11.20
CA TRP A 78 -10.40 10.34 -10.32
C TRP A 78 -8.99 9.85 -10.69
N GLU A 79 -8.54 10.14 -11.91
CA GLU A 79 -7.20 9.80 -12.41
C GLU A 79 -6.73 10.91 -13.36
N TYR A 80 -5.45 11.29 -13.24
CA TYR A 80 -4.77 12.14 -14.21
C TYR A 80 -3.67 11.32 -14.87
N LYS A 81 -3.75 11.16 -16.19
CA LYS A 81 -2.67 10.54 -16.95
C LYS A 81 -1.56 11.58 -17.11
N GLU A 82 -0.39 11.27 -16.60
CA GLU A 82 0.83 12.03 -16.90
C GLU A 82 1.20 11.74 -18.37
N ASN A 83 1.44 12.79 -19.15
CA ASN A 83 1.83 12.69 -20.57
C ASN A 83 3.30 12.30 -20.71
#